data_AF-A0AAE9WXX3-F1
#
_entry.id   AF-A0AAE9WXX3-F1
#
_cell.length_a   1.000
_cell.length_b   1.000
_cell.length_c   1.000
_cell.angle_alpha   90.00
_cell.angle_beta   90.00
_cell.angle_gamma   90.00
#
_symmetry.space_group_name_H-M   'P 1'
#
loop_
_entity.id
_entity.type
_entity.pdbx_description
1 polymer ?
#
loop_
_entity_poly.entity_id
_entity_poly.type
_entity_poly.pdbx_seq_one_letter_code
_entity_poly.pdbx_strand_id
1 'polypeptide(L)'
;MQPSQMNEKKISKITLLLLINEIINLNIKLVKDNILDIENVGNGDNNKFYNDKFDNEKFDKKDSNSNSKENCNEIEKDKDCINIMSKRLKNMGKSIGLKMIEHILIYKNNLVDIKDIIKVIGKDMWYIIFNKHIDKLQTYKKNVYIIVDNDITVYLKHTLIDNQTNKKNNFIHFFIIFIIGIIKGVLTRFKINAYITYNLHYPTCSFQITILDG
;
A
#
# COMPACT_ATOMS: atom_id res chain seq x y z
N MET A 1 -14.60 3.37 -33.28
CA MET A 1 -14.47 4.55 -32.39
C MET A 1 -13.12 4.45 -31.70
N GLN A 2 -12.22 5.42 -31.90
CA GLN A 2 -11.00 5.50 -31.11
C GLN A 2 -11.37 5.86 -29.66
N PRO A 3 -10.79 5.20 -28.64
CA PRO A 3 -11.01 5.60 -27.25
C PRO A 3 -10.46 7.02 -27.07
N SER A 4 -11.31 7.92 -26.58
CA SER A 4 -10.92 9.27 -26.21
C SER A 4 -9.79 9.22 -25.19
N GLN A 5 -8.60 9.70 -25.56
CA GLN A 5 -7.48 9.81 -24.65
C GLN A 5 -7.84 10.80 -23.53
N MET A 6 -7.60 10.42 -22.27
CA MET A 6 -7.73 11.31 -21.11
C MET A 6 -6.84 12.54 -21.33
N ASN A 7 -7.44 13.67 -21.68
CA ASN A 7 -6.75 14.96 -21.74
C ASN A 7 -6.94 15.69 -20.41
N GLU A 8 -6.36 15.13 -19.35
CA GLU A 8 -6.40 15.76 -18.02
C GLU A 8 -5.29 16.80 -17.87
N LYS A 9 -5.57 17.84 -17.08
CA LYS A 9 -4.56 18.80 -16.65
C LYS A 9 -3.51 18.05 -15.82
N LYS A 10 -2.25 18.07 -16.26
CA LYS A 10 -1.14 17.42 -15.56
C LYS A 10 -0.92 18.09 -14.20
N ILE A 11 -1.21 17.36 -13.12
CA ILE A 11 -0.82 17.75 -11.76
C ILE A 11 0.66 17.39 -11.58
N SER A 12 1.41 18.24 -10.87
CA SER A 12 2.80 17.95 -10.55
C SER A 12 2.92 16.67 -9.71
N LYS A 13 3.71 15.71 -10.19
CA LYS A 13 4.05 14.46 -9.48
C LYS A 13 4.52 14.75 -8.05
N ILE A 14 5.29 15.82 -7.87
CA ILE A 14 5.81 16.22 -6.57
C ILE A 14 4.66 16.63 -5.63
N THR A 15 3.67 17.37 -6.13
CA THR A 15 2.51 17.79 -5.33
C THR A 15 1.67 16.62 -4.84
N LEU A 16 1.40 15.63 -5.71
CA LEU A 16 0.66 14.42 -5.31
C LEU A 16 1.43 13.63 -4.23
N LEU A 17 2.74 13.49 -4.39
CA LEU A 17 3.59 12.77 -3.43
C LEU A 17 3.68 13.50 -2.09
N LEU A 18 3.81 14.83 -2.10
CA LEU A 18 3.79 15.64 -0.88
C LEU A 18 2.45 15.52 -0.15
N LEU A 19 1.33 15.50 -0.89
CA LEU A 19 0.01 15.29 -0.28
C LEU A 19 -0.10 13.90 0.36
N ILE A 20 0.36 12.84 -0.33
CA ILE A 20 0.34 11.48 0.23
C ILE A 20 1.24 11.40 1.48
N ASN A 21 2.41 12.04 1.45
CA ASN A 21 3.29 12.15 2.61
C ASN A 21 2.59 12.77 3.81
N GLU A 22 1.97 13.93 3.61
CA GLU A 22 1.24 14.62 4.67
C GLU A 22 0.08 13.79 5.19
N ILE A 23 -0.71 13.14 4.32
CA ILE A 23 -1.79 12.25 4.75
C ILE A 23 -1.25 11.13 5.65
N ILE A 24 -0.17 10.45 5.27
CA ILE A 24 0.40 9.37 6.07
C ILE A 24 0.92 9.90 7.40
N ASN A 25 1.69 10.99 7.40
CA ASN A 25 2.26 11.57 8.62
C ASN A 25 1.19 12.08 9.59
N LEU A 26 0.13 12.69 9.08
CA LEU A 26 -0.99 13.19 9.88
C LEU A 26 -1.75 12.03 10.51
N ASN A 27 -1.96 10.92 9.77
CA ASN A 27 -2.54 9.72 10.37
C ASN A 27 -1.61 9.13 11.45
N ILE A 28 -0.29 9.03 11.22
CA ILE A 28 0.69 8.60 12.23
C ILE A 28 0.55 9.42 13.51
N LYS A 29 0.45 10.74 13.39
CA LYS A 29 0.27 11.63 14.52
C LYS A 29 -1.05 11.37 15.25
N LEU A 30 -2.18 11.29 14.52
CA LEU A 30 -3.50 11.07 15.12
C LEU A 30 -3.63 9.75 15.89
N VAL A 31 -2.98 8.67 15.41
CA VAL A 31 -2.97 7.39 16.12
C VAL A 31 -2.07 7.43 17.35
N LYS A 32 -0.92 8.13 17.29
CA LYS A 32 -0.04 8.32 18.45
C LYS A 32 -0.68 9.16 19.54
N ASP A 33 -1.46 10.16 19.16
CA ASP A 33 -2.17 11.04 20.09
C ASP A 33 -3.42 10.36 20.69
N ASN A 34 -3.67 9.07 20.38
CA ASN A 34 -4.84 8.29 20.80
C ASN A 34 -6.20 8.94 20.45
N ILE A 35 -6.24 9.80 19.42
CA ILE A 35 -7.45 10.54 19.02
C ILE A 35 -8.41 9.66 18.21
N LEU A 36 -7.90 8.59 17.60
CA LEU A 36 -8.70 7.65 16.80
C LEU A 36 -8.96 6.39 17.62
N ASP A 37 -10.17 6.29 18.18
CA ASP A 37 -10.59 5.14 18.98
C ASP A 37 -10.58 3.83 18.20
N ILE A 38 -10.11 2.80 18.91
CA ILE A 38 -9.84 1.41 18.52
C ILE A 38 -11.10 0.68 18.02
N GLU A 39 -12.32 1.21 18.24
CA GLU A 39 -13.56 0.43 18.14
C GLU A 39 -14.44 0.70 16.91
N ASN A 40 -14.17 1.71 16.07
CA ASN A 40 -15.09 2.10 14.99
C ASN A 40 -14.66 1.74 13.56
N VAL A 41 -13.93 0.64 13.36
CA VAL A 41 -13.69 0.10 12.02
C VAL A 41 -14.20 -1.33 11.95
N GLY A 42 -15.40 -1.50 11.41
CA GLY A 42 -16.22 -2.72 11.43
C GLY A 42 -15.49 -4.06 11.23
N ASN A 43 -16.04 -5.06 11.92
CA ASN A 43 -15.82 -6.48 11.70
C ASN A 43 -16.21 -6.85 10.27
N GLY A 44 -15.21 -7.18 9.45
CA GLY A 44 -15.45 -7.58 8.06
C GLY A 44 -14.13 -7.65 7.31
N ASP A 45 -13.27 -8.59 7.75
CA ASP A 45 -12.18 -9.24 7.00
C ASP A 45 -11.07 -9.61 8.00
N ASN A 46 -11.31 -10.69 8.75
CA ASN A 46 -10.33 -11.36 9.61
C ASN A 46 -9.30 -12.11 8.75
N ASN A 47 -8.52 -11.38 7.96
CA ASN A 47 -7.30 -11.95 7.41
C ASN A 47 -6.13 -11.51 8.28
N LYS A 48 -5.59 -12.46 9.05
CA LYS A 48 -4.27 -12.36 9.68
C LYS A 48 -3.25 -11.92 8.61
N PHE A 49 -2.88 -10.65 8.61
CA PHE A 49 -1.81 -10.12 7.76
C PHE A 49 -0.72 -9.52 8.65
N TYR A 50 0.06 -10.42 9.26
CA TYR A 50 1.46 -10.18 9.58
C TYR A 50 2.23 -11.42 9.19
N ASN A 51 2.95 -11.33 8.08
CA ASN A 51 4.09 -12.19 7.77
C ASN A 51 5.11 -11.30 7.06
N ASP A 52 5.62 -10.31 7.78
CA ASP A 52 6.92 -9.74 7.44
C ASP A 52 7.91 -10.29 8.46
N LYS A 53 8.77 -11.20 7.97
CA LYS A 53 10.07 -11.42 8.58
C LYS A 53 10.81 -10.09 8.45
N PHE A 54 10.84 -9.34 9.54
CA PHE A 54 11.88 -8.35 9.75
C PHE A 54 13.17 -9.13 10.01
N ASP A 55 13.98 -9.30 8.96
CA ASP A 55 15.34 -9.77 9.12
C ASP A 55 16.14 -8.66 9.85
N ASN A 56 16.18 -8.75 11.17
CA ASN A 56 17.10 -8.00 12.00
C ASN A 56 18.51 -8.58 11.77
N GLU A 57 19.27 -7.97 10.88
CA GLU A 57 20.71 -8.19 10.85
C GLU A 57 21.35 -7.63 12.14
N LYS A 58 21.71 -8.59 12.99
CA LYS A 58 22.66 -8.61 14.12
C LYS A 58 23.34 -7.28 14.50
N PHE A 59 23.11 -6.84 15.73
CA PHE A 59 24.10 -6.14 16.53
C PHE A 59 24.46 -6.98 17.76
N ASP A 60 25.76 -7.08 17.99
CA ASP A 60 26.41 -7.98 18.94
C ASP A 60 25.98 -7.80 20.40
N LYS A 61 25.93 -8.92 21.12
CA LYS A 61 25.74 -9.01 22.56
C LYS A 61 26.91 -8.36 23.32
N LYS A 62 26.60 -7.55 24.33
CA LYS A 62 27.25 -7.60 25.65
C LYS A 62 26.35 -7.05 26.76
N ASP A 63 25.98 -7.99 27.64
CA ASP A 63 25.90 -7.93 29.11
C ASP A 63 24.91 -7.03 29.88
N SER A 64 23.87 -7.72 30.37
CA SER A 64 23.34 -7.80 31.75
C SER A 64 22.55 -6.65 32.44
N ASN A 65 21.28 -7.00 32.66
CA ASN A 65 20.42 -6.87 33.86
C ASN A 65 19.52 -5.64 34.12
N SER A 66 18.28 -5.99 34.50
CA SER A 66 17.09 -5.22 34.92
C SER A 66 16.48 -4.23 33.90
N ASN A 67 15.53 -4.69 33.04
CA ASN A 67 14.48 -3.86 32.40
C ASN A 67 13.46 -4.68 31.55
N SER A 68 13.03 -5.85 32.01
CA SER A 68 12.20 -6.77 31.19
C SER A 68 10.68 -6.54 31.24
N LYS A 69 10.15 -5.68 32.13
CA LYS A 69 8.69 -5.47 32.29
C LYS A 69 8.15 -4.19 31.63
N GLU A 70 8.94 -3.14 31.51
CA GLU A 70 8.51 -1.91 30.81
C GLU A 70 8.58 -2.07 29.27
N ASN A 71 9.58 -2.81 28.79
CA ASN A 71 9.84 -2.99 27.37
C ASN A 71 8.74 -3.81 26.64
N CYS A 72 8.07 -4.74 27.32
CA CYS A 72 7.00 -5.55 26.72
C CYS A 72 5.72 -4.74 26.45
N ASN A 73 5.39 -3.80 27.33
CA ASN A 73 4.17 -2.99 27.22
C ASN A 73 4.27 -1.93 26.11
N GLU A 74 5.46 -1.42 25.83
CA GLU A 74 5.69 -0.47 24.74
C GLU A 74 5.67 -1.16 23.36
N ILE A 75 6.28 -2.34 23.24
CA ILE A 75 6.30 -3.12 21.99
C ILE A 75 4.89 -3.57 21.58
N GLU A 76 4.04 -3.93 22.55
CA GLU A 76 2.66 -4.36 22.28
C GLU A 76 1.78 -3.19 21.82
N LYS A 77 1.89 -2.03 22.47
CA LYS A 77 1.24 -0.78 22.04
C LYS A 77 1.67 -0.33 20.65
N ASP A 78 2.97 -0.42 20.34
CA ASP A 78 3.50 -0.06 19.02
C ASP A 78 2.93 -0.95 17.92
N LYS A 79 2.79 -2.26 18.17
CA LYS A 79 2.17 -3.21 17.22
C LYS A 79 0.71 -2.86 16.98
N ASP A 80 -0.05 -2.54 18.02
CA ASP A 80 -1.45 -2.16 17.89
C ASP A 80 -1.61 -0.85 17.12
N CYS A 81 -0.76 0.14 17.36
CA CYS A 81 -0.72 1.37 16.58
C CYS A 81 -0.46 1.09 15.08
N ILE A 82 0.48 0.22 14.75
CA ILE A 82 0.76 -0.17 13.35
C ILE A 82 -0.46 -0.89 12.75
N ASN A 83 -1.12 -1.79 13.49
CA ASN A 83 -2.32 -2.49 13.01
C ASN A 83 -3.45 -1.52 12.66
N ILE A 84 -3.74 -0.58 13.56
CA ILE A 84 -4.78 0.44 13.39
C ILE A 84 -4.45 1.32 12.19
N MET A 85 -3.19 1.76 12.11
CA MET A 85 -2.72 2.58 11.00
C MET A 85 -2.87 1.87 9.66
N SER A 86 -2.38 0.63 9.58
CA SER A 86 -2.44 -0.17 8.36
C SER A 86 -3.87 -0.45 7.95
N LYS A 87 -4.79 -0.71 8.90
CA LYS A 87 -6.22 -0.87 8.61
C LYS A 87 -6.83 0.42 8.03
N ARG A 88 -6.54 1.57 8.65
CA ARG A 88 -7.06 2.87 8.24
C ARG A 88 -6.56 3.29 6.87
N LEU A 89 -5.25 3.22 6.63
CA LEU A 89 -4.65 3.57 5.35
C LEU A 89 -5.10 2.63 4.22
N LYS A 90 -5.23 1.34 4.50
CA LYS A 90 -5.80 0.38 3.54
C LYS A 90 -7.23 0.74 3.17
N ASN A 91 -8.06 1.15 4.13
CA ASN A 91 -9.44 1.57 3.87
C ASN A 91 -9.50 2.87 3.05
N MET A 92 -8.67 3.86 3.39
CA MET A 92 -8.52 5.09 2.60
C MET A 92 -8.11 4.77 1.16
N GLY A 93 -7.08 3.94 0.99
CA GLY A 93 -6.64 3.46 -0.31
C GLY A 93 -7.77 2.76 -1.07
N LYS A 94 -8.53 1.86 -0.40
CA LYS A 94 -9.67 1.15 -1.01
C LYS A 94 -10.72 2.11 -1.56
N SER A 95 -11.10 3.13 -0.80
CA SER A 95 -12.05 4.14 -1.25
C SER A 95 -11.52 4.94 -2.45
N ILE A 96 -10.24 5.27 -2.47
CA ILE A 96 -9.59 5.95 -3.59
C ILE A 96 -9.57 5.06 -4.84
N GLY A 97 -9.15 3.80 -4.68
CA GLY A 97 -9.07 2.83 -5.76
C GLY A 97 -10.43 2.61 -6.44
N LEU A 98 -11.51 2.55 -5.65
CA LEU A 98 -12.89 2.42 -6.16
C LEU A 98 -13.28 3.59 -7.07
N LYS A 99 -13.05 4.84 -6.62
CA LYS A 99 -13.37 6.04 -7.39
C LYS A 99 -12.49 6.18 -8.63
N MET A 100 -11.22 5.84 -8.50
CA MET A 100 -10.26 5.91 -9.61
C MET A 100 -10.62 4.94 -10.73
N ILE A 101 -11.03 3.70 -10.42
CA ILE A 101 -11.47 2.77 -11.46
C ILE A 101 -12.81 3.19 -12.10
N GLU A 102 -13.72 3.78 -11.33
CA GLU A 102 -14.94 4.39 -11.88
C GLU A 102 -14.60 5.46 -12.92
N HIS A 103 -13.64 6.32 -12.61
CA HIS A 103 -13.18 7.35 -13.54
C HIS A 103 -12.53 6.75 -14.80
N ILE A 104 -11.63 5.77 -14.67
CA ILE A 104 -10.99 5.10 -15.82
C ILE A 104 -12.04 4.46 -16.73
N LEU A 105 -13.07 3.83 -16.16
CA LEU A 105 -14.11 3.15 -16.93
C LEU A 105 -15.00 4.08 -17.74
N ILE A 106 -15.02 5.40 -17.50
CA ILE A 106 -15.72 6.37 -18.35
C ILE A 106 -15.17 6.35 -19.79
N TYR A 107 -13.86 6.12 -19.93
CA TYR A 107 -13.15 6.16 -21.21
C TYR A 107 -12.80 4.76 -21.75
N LYS A 108 -12.85 3.75 -20.88
CA LYS A 108 -12.44 2.38 -21.17
C LYS A 108 -13.58 1.41 -20.91
N ASN A 109 -14.46 1.24 -21.90
CA ASN A 109 -15.56 0.30 -21.81
C ASN A 109 -15.04 -1.16 -21.91
N ASN A 110 -15.72 -2.09 -21.22
CA ASN A 110 -15.55 -3.55 -21.32
C ASN A 110 -14.32 -4.20 -20.64
N LEU A 111 -14.03 -3.86 -19.39
CA LEU A 111 -13.16 -4.71 -18.56
C LEU A 111 -13.95 -5.90 -18.02
N VAL A 112 -13.90 -7.02 -18.74
CA VAL A 112 -14.63 -8.26 -18.39
C VAL A 112 -13.69 -9.33 -17.83
N ASP A 113 -12.47 -9.44 -18.35
CA ASP A 113 -11.48 -10.41 -17.89
C ASP A 113 -10.61 -9.85 -16.75
N ILE A 114 -10.34 -10.68 -15.75
CA ILE A 114 -9.38 -10.43 -14.66
C ILE A 114 -8.04 -9.98 -15.23
N LYS A 115 -7.57 -10.60 -16.33
CA LYS A 115 -6.28 -10.22 -16.94
C LYS A 115 -6.28 -8.77 -17.41
N ASP A 116 -7.39 -8.27 -17.94
CA ASP A 116 -7.48 -6.89 -18.40
C ASP A 116 -7.59 -5.91 -17.25
N ILE A 117 -8.27 -6.30 -16.16
CA ILE A 117 -8.31 -5.53 -14.91
C ILE A 117 -6.89 -5.40 -14.31
N ILE A 118 -6.12 -6.49 -14.28
CA ILE A 118 -4.73 -6.48 -13.79
C ILE A 118 -3.84 -5.61 -14.70
N LYS A 119 -4.04 -5.61 -16.01
CA LYS A 119 -3.33 -4.69 -16.92
C LYS A 119 -3.69 -3.22 -16.65
N VAL A 120 -4.95 -2.93 -16.33
CA VAL A 120 -5.39 -1.57 -15.98
C VAL A 120 -4.74 -1.09 -14.68
N ILE A 121 -4.62 -1.98 -13.68
CA ILE A 121 -3.86 -1.73 -12.45
C ILE A 121 -2.39 -1.39 -12.79
N GLY A 122 -1.75 -2.19 -13.64
CA GLY A 122 -0.34 -1.99 -14.00
C GLY A 122 -0.06 -0.80 -14.93
N LYS A 123 -1.05 -0.35 -15.69
CA LYS A 123 -0.89 0.72 -16.69
C LYS A 123 -1.54 2.01 -16.26
N ASP A 124 -2.87 2.06 -16.27
CA ASP A 124 -3.64 3.28 -16.10
C ASP A 124 -3.58 3.76 -14.64
N MET A 125 -3.83 2.88 -13.67
CA MET A 125 -3.70 3.22 -12.25
C MET A 125 -2.27 3.62 -11.90
N TRP A 126 -1.29 2.78 -12.27
CA TRP A 126 0.11 3.07 -11.96
C TRP A 126 0.54 4.41 -12.54
N TYR A 127 0.07 4.73 -13.74
CA TYR A 127 0.33 6.03 -14.37
C TYR A 127 -0.31 7.19 -13.60
N ILE A 128 -1.55 7.05 -13.11
CA ILE A 128 -2.20 8.11 -12.32
C ILE A 128 -1.43 8.41 -11.03
N ILE A 129 -0.94 7.38 -10.33
CA ILE A 129 -0.29 7.54 -9.02
C ILE A 129 1.18 7.95 -9.18
N PHE A 130 1.88 7.32 -10.13
CA PHE A 130 3.33 7.32 -10.21
C PHE A 130 3.87 7.99 -11.48
N ASN A 131 2.99 8.36 -12.42
CA ASN A 131 3.31 8.88 -13.74
C ASN A 131 4.28 7.98 -14.51
N LYS A 132 4.11 6.65 -14.34
CA LYS A 132 4.80 5.59 -15.09
C LYS A 132 3.95 4.32 -15.11
N HIS A 133 4.26 3.41 -16.01
CA HIS A 133 3.72 2.05 -15.97
C HIS A 133 4.59 1.16 -15.08
N ILE A 134 4.05 0.03 -14.63
CA ILE A 134 4.86 -1.01 -13.97
C ILE A 134 5.94 -1.53 -14.91
N ASP A 135 7.08 -1.89 -14.34
CA ASP A 135 8.20 -2.45 -15.10
C ASP A 135 7.92 -3.87 -15.57
N LYS A 136 7.22 -4.66 -14.75
CA LYS A 136 6.93 -6.06 -15.06
C LYS A 136 5.54 -6.48 -14.57
N LEU A 137 4.80 -7.17 -15.44
CA LEU A 137 3.59 -7.93 -15.08
C LEU A 137 3.82 -9.40 -15.41
N GLN A 138 3.68 -10.27 -14.42
CA GLN A 138 3.82 -11.72 -14.57
C GLN A 138 2.57 -12.43 -14.09
N THR A 139 2.21 -13.52 -14.78
CA THR A 139 1.24 -14.49 -14.28
C THR A 139 2.03 -15.72 -13.86
N TYR A 140 2.03 -16.04 -12.56
CA TYR A 140 2.85 -17.15 -12.03
C TYR A 140 2.12 -18.49 -12.16
N LYS A 141 0.87 -18.55 -11.68
CA LYS A 141 -0.05 -19.68 -11.79
C LYS A 141 -1.44 -19.14 -12.13
N LYS A 142 -2.42 -20.03 -12.41
CA LYS A 142 -3.83 -19.60 -12.53
C LYS A 142 -4.17 -18.75 -11.29
N ASN A 143 -4.77 -17.58 -11.52
CA ASN A 143 -5.22 -16.66 -10.47
C ASN A 143 -4.13 -15.99 -9.63
N VAL A 144 -2.83 -16.09 -9.99
CA VAL A 144 -1.73 -15.40 -9.29
C VAL A 144 -1.00 -14.47 -10.24
N TYR A 145 -1.05 -13.16 -9.95
CA TYR A 145 -0.42 -12.11 -10.74
C TYR A 145 0.62 -11.37 -9.90
N ILE A 146 1.76 -11.03 -10.49
CA ILE A 146 2.83 -10.29 -9.83
C ILE A 146 3.11 -9.03 -10.65
N ILE A 147 2.91 -7.87 -10.04
CA ILE A 147 3.34 -6.59 -10.59
C ILE A 147 4.63 -6.15 -9.90
N VAL A 148 5.60 -5.66 -10.66
CA VAL A 148 6.91 -5.25 -10.16
C VAL A 148 7.17 -3.80 -10.58
N ASP A 149 7.60 -3.02 -9.60
CA ASP A 149 8.14 -1.69 -9.75
C ASP A 149 9.60 -1.69 -9.29
N ASN A 150 10.53 -1.44 -10.19
CA ASN A 150 11.97 -1.53 -9.93
C ASN A 150 12.53 -0.31 -9.19
N ASP A 151 11.77 0.79 -9.14
CA ASP A 151 12.21 2.05 -8.54
C ASP A 151 11.05 2.74 -7.82
N ILE A 152 10.53 2.04 -6.81
CA ILE A 152 9.51 2.60 -5.92
C ILE A 152 10.10 3.75 -5.06
N THR A 153 11.43 3.78 -4.95
CA THR A 153 12.20 4.68 -4.11
C THR A 153 12.16 6.13 -4.59
N VAL A 154 12.02 6.42 -5.88
CA VAL A 154 11.82 7.80 -6.36
C VAL A 154 10.61 8.46 -5.68
N TYR A 155 9.59 7.68 -5.31
CA TYR A 155 8.40 8.18 -4.63
C TYR A 155 8.61 8.35 -3.12
N LEU A 156 9.55 7.61 -2.53
CA LEU A 156 9.89 7.67 -1.11
C LEU A 156 10.97 8.72 -0.80
N LYS A 157 11.87 9.01 -1.74
CA LYS A 157 12.93 10.02 -1.59
C LYS A 157 12.38 11.44 -1.38
N HIS A 158 11.28 11.77 -2.05
CA HIS A 158 10.65 13.09 -1.93
C HIS A 158 9.79 13.26 -0.66
N THR A 159 9.51 12.17 0.06
CA THR A 159 8.64 12.17 1.25
C THR A 159 9.45 12.02 2.54
N LEU A 160 10.67 11.46 2.45
CA LEU A 160 11.54 11.19 3.60
C LEU A 160 12.57 12.31 3.80
N ILE A 161 12.11 13.50 4.23
CA ILE A 161 13.00 14.63 4.56
C ILE A 161 13.74 14.40 5.91
N ASP A 162 13.20 13.59 6.83
CA ASP A 162 13.80 13.39 8.15
C ASP A 162 14.61 12.08 8.30
N ASN A 163 15.87 12.23 8.67
CA ASN A 163 16.89 11.19 8.81
C ASN A 163 16.77 10.30 10.07
N GLN A 164 15.58 9.80 10.39
CA GLN A 164 15.39 8.82 11.49
C GLN A 164 15.04 7.43 10.93
N THR A 165 15.95 6.46 11.07
CA THR A 165 15.90 5.11 10.45
C THR A 165 14.63 4.33 10.77
N ASN A 166 14.15 4.33 12.02
CA ASN A 166 12.92 3.60 12.39
C ASN A 166 11.64 4.24 11.84
N LYS A 167 11.59 5.58 11.73
CA LYS A 167 10.44 6.29 11.13
C LYS A 167 10.38 6.07 9.62
N LYS A 168 11.54 5.97 8.95
CA LYS A 168 11.63 5.66 7.52
C LYS A 168 10.97 4.31 7.20
N ASN A 169 11.25 3.27 8.00
CA ASN A 169 10.69 1.94 7.77
C ASN A 169 9.16 1.90 7.93
N ASN A 170 8.62 2.55 8.96
CA ASN A 170 7.17 2.59 9.19
C ASN A 170 6.44 3.38 8.09
N PHE A 171 6.99 4.53 7.65
CA PHE A 171 6.40 5.29 6.55
C PHE A 171 6.33 4.45 5.27
N ILE A 172 7.42 3.75 4.92
CA ILE A 172 7.48 2.90 3.72
C ILE A 172 6.42 1.81 3.80
N HIS A 173 6.31 1.13 4.95
CA HIS A 173 5.26 0.14 5.18
C HIS A 173 3.87 0.73 4.95
N PHE A 174 3.56 1.86 5.59
CA PHE A 174 2.27 2.54 5.47
C PHE A 174 1.96 3.03 4.04
N PHE A 175 2.97 3.52 3.32
CA PHE A 175 2.85 3.87 1.92
C PHE A 175 2.48 2.65 1.07
N ILE A 176 3.17 1.52 1.26
CA ILE A 176 2.87 0.27 0.56
C ILE A 176 1.45 -0.24 0.91
N ILE A 177 1.06 -0.19 2.18
CA ILE A 177 -0.28 -0.57 2.62
C ILE A 177 -1.37 0.31 1.98
N PHE A 178 -1.09 1.60 1.84
CA PHE A 178 -1.98 2.52 1.13
C PHE A 178 -2.14 2.12 -0.35
N ILE A 179 -1.04 1.79 -1.06
CA ILE A 179 -1.08 1.28 -2.44
C ILE A 179 -1.85 -0.04 -2.53
N ILE A 180 -1.63 -0.97 -1.59
CA ILE A 180 -2.39 -2.23 -1.49
C ILE A 180 -3.88 -1.94 -1.33
N GLY A 181 -4.24 -0.96 -0.51
CA GLY A 181 -5.61 -0.47 -0.38
C GLY A 181 -6.19 -0.04 -1.72
N ILE A 182 -5.46 0.77 -2.49
CA ILE A 182 -5.89 1.23 -3.82
C ILE A 182 -6.13 0.04 -4.76
N ILE A 183 -5.19 -0.90 -4.86
CA ILE A 183 -5.34 -2.11 -5.68
C ILE A 183 -6.61 -2.88 -5.25
N LYS A 184 -6.82 -3.06 -3.95
CA LYS A 184 -8.00 -3.75 -3.40
C LYS A 184 -9.30 -3.01 -3.74
N GLY A 185 -9.28 -1.67 -3.76
CA GLY A 185 -10.40 -0.84 -4.21
C GLY A 185 -10.79 -1.10 -5.66
N VAL A 186 -9.80 -1.14 -6.56
CA VAL A 186 -10.01 -1.47 -7.98
C VAL A 186 -10.63 -2.86 -8.14
N LEU A 187 -10.09 -3.87 -7.45
CA LEU A 187 -10.61 -5.25 -7.53
C LEU A 187 -12.03 -5.37 -6.95
N THR A 188 -12.33 -4.63 -5.89
CA THR A 188 -13.66 -4.62 -5.24
C THR A 188 -14.76 -4.15 -6.21
N ARG A 189 -14.46 -3.19 -7.09
CA ARG A 189 -15.40 -2.71 -8.11
C ARG A 189 -15.94 -3.84 -9.00
N PHE A 190 -15.07 -4.78 -9.35
CA PHE A 190 -15.39 -5.92 -10.21
C PHE A 190 -15.85 -7.15 -9.41
N LYS A 191 -16.09 -7.00 -8.10
CA LYS A 191 -16.44 -8.10 -7.17
C LYS A 191 -15.39 -9.21 -7.15
N ILE A 192 -14.13 -8.88 -7.42
CA ILE A 192 -13.02 -9.83 -7.40
C ILE A 192 -12.49 -9.94 -5.98
N ASN A 193 -12.65 -11.12 -5.38
CA ASN A 193 -12.05 -11.41 -4.09
C ASN A 193 -10.59 -11.84 -4.25
N ALA A 194 -9.67 -11.12 -3.63
CA ALA A 194 -8.24 -11.34 -3.75
C ALA A 194 -7.51 -10.95 -2.47
N TYR A 195 -6.42 -11.64 -2.16
CA TYR A 195 -5.44 -11.16 -1.21
C TYR A 195 -4.22 -10.62 -1.94
N ILE A 196 -3.57 -9.64 -1.32
CA ILE A 196 -2.40 -8.97 -1.90
C ILE A 196 -1.30 -9.05 -0.86
N THR A 197 -0.17 -9.63 -1.25
CA THR A 197 1.08 -9.58 -0.49
C THR A 197 2.08 -8.72 -1.25
N TYR A 198 3.10 -8.24 -0.54
CA TYR A 198 4.19 -7.50 -1.16
C TYR A 198 5.53 -8.08 -0.72
N ASN A 199 6.54 -7.87 -1.55
CA ASN A 199 7.93 -8.11 -1.20
C ASN A 199 8.75 -6.90 -1.64
N LEU A 200 9.37 -6.24 -0.67
CA LEU A 200 10.22 -5.08 -0.86
C LEU A 200 11.69 -5.53 -0.83
N HIS A 201 12.33 -5.55 -2.01
CA HIS A 201 13.76 -5.75 -2.16
C HIS A 201 14.37 -4.46 -2.71
N TYR A 202 14.63 -3.52 -1.80
CA TYR A 202 15.00 -2.14 -2.12
C TYR A 202 16.08 -2.06 -3.23
N PRO A 203 15.86 -1.26 -4.30
CA PRO A 203 14.76 -0.31 -4.55
C PRO A 203 13.51 -0.91 -5.22
N THR A 204 13.50 -2.22 -5.47
CA THR A 204 12.42 -2.91 -6.16
C THR A 204 11.31 -3.31 -5.19
N CYS A 205 10.06 -3.13 -5.59
CA CYS A 205 8.89 -3.61 -4.87
C CYS A 205 8.03 -4.47 -5.80
N SER A 206 7.59 -5.62 -5.29
CA SER A 206 6.67 -6.50 -6.01
C SER A 206 5.38 -6.67 -5.21
N PHE A 207 4.26 -6.66 -5.90
CA PHE A 207 2.94 -6.94 -5.32
C PHE A 207 2.39 -8.20 -5.98
N GLN A 208 2.14 -9.22 -5.16
CA GLN A 208 1.51 -10.45 -5.59
C GLN A 208 0.01 -10.37 -5.28
N ILE A 209 -0.80 -10.42 -6.33
CA ILE A 209 -2.25 -10.42 -6.28
C ILE A 209 -2.72 -11.86 -6.53
N THR A 210 -3.25 -12.49 -5.48
CA THR A 210 -3.83 -13.83 -5.59
C THR A 210 -5.35 -13.74 -5.51
N ILE A 211 -6.02 -14.17 -6.57
CA ILE A 211 -7.48 -14.22 -6.65
C ILE A 211 -7.98 -15.48 -5.93
N LEU A 212 -8.95 -15.31 -5.04
CA LEU A 212 -9.50 -16.38 -4.20
C LEU A 212 -10.60 -17.17 -4.92
N ASP A 213 -11.40 -16.51 -5.75
CA ASP A 213 -12.51 -17.12 -6.47
C ASP A 213 -12.38 -16.83 -7.97
N GLY A 214 -12.14 -17.87 -8.78
CA GLY A 214 -12.06 -17.76 -10.24
C GLY A 214 -11.96 -19.10 -10.98
#